data_AF-A0A397U9T6-F1
#
_entry.id   AF-A0A397U9T6-F1
#
_cell.length_a   1.000
_cell.length_b   1.000
_cell.length_c   1.000
_cell.angle_alpha   90.00
_cell.angle_beta   90.00
_cell.angle_gamma   90.00
#
_symmetry.space_group_name_H-M   'P 1'
#
loop_
_entity.id
_entity.type
_entity.pdbx_description
1 polymer ?
#
loop_
_entity_poly.entity_id
_entity_poly.type
_entity_poly.pdbx_seq_one_letter_code
_entity_poly.pdbx_strand_id
1 'polypeptide(L)'
;MSTEQESNELDRKLIYAIKCDNVTLVEQLLKEGADVWFRDENGVSPLHFACENGNLDIVKLLLLNGHAWNAIDINGITAGEYAKCNGHNTVYEQLLEEGCRAELILGLLGTKESKNGQYSNFDYLSQPLKYSEDGTKLLDYENNGVMMGWEMPLMEKHAEIICTREHLDILNVGFGLGLIDTAIQKYKPRTHTIIEAHPDVYKYMLDKGWDKKPNVKIIFGRWQDSLDQLEVYDSIFFDTFGEFYEDLHEFNNELPNFLKPEGIYSFFNGLGATNPFFHDVYCRIAEMHLASVGFQTEFIEIPINPSNEKIWEGVKGRYWTLNTYRLPICRFLTE
;
A
#
# COMPACT_ATOMS: atom_id res chain seq x y z
N MET A 1 27.05 -20.47 29.88
CA MET A 1 26.98 -21.67 29.03
C MET A 1 25.74 -22.52 29.30
N SER A 2 25.29 -22.72 30.55
CA SER A 2 24.07 -23.51 30.84
C SER A 2 22.76 -22.83 30.43
N THR A 3 22.61 -21.52 30.69
CA THR A 3 21.36 -20.78 30.44
C THR A 3 21.00 -20.63 28.95
N GLU A 4 22.00 -20.49 28.10
CA GLU A 4 21.82 -20.32 26.64
C GLU A 4 21.57 -21.67 25.94
N GLN A 5 22.11 -22.77 26.48
CA GLN A 5 21.80 -24.12 26.01
C GLN A 5 20.41 -24.58 26.45
N GLU A 6 19.98 -24.23 27.68
CA GLU A 6 18.62 -24.50 28.17
C GLU A 6 17.56 -23.67 27.43
N SER A 7 17.83 -22.39 27.15
CA SER A 7 16.96 -21.54 26.32
C SER A 7 16.74 -22.17 24.94
N ASN A 8 17.83 -22.56 24.27
CA ASN A 8 17.76 -23.22 22.95
C ASN A 8 17.02 -24.57 22.98
N GLU A 9 16.99 -25.28 24.12
CA GLU A 9 16.24 -26.53 24.25
C GLU A 9 14.73 -26.28 24.39
N LEU A 10 14.34 -25.26 25.17
CA LEU A 10 12.94 -24.89 25.39
C LEU A 10 12.29 -24.40 24.08
N ASP A 11 13.01 -23.59 23.31
CA ASP A 11 12.54 -23.07 22.02
C ASP A 11 12.35 -24.20 20.99
N ARG A 12 13.29 -25.16 20.95
CA ARG A 12 13.15 -26.35 20.10
C ARG A 12 11.97 -27.23 20.53
N LYS A 13 11.69 -27.34 21.84
CA LYS A 13 10.50 -28.04 22.35
C LYS A 13 9.23 -27.33 21.92
N LEU A 14 9.21 -25.99 21.91
CA LEU A 14 8.07 -25.22 21.43
C LEU A 14 7.79 -25.53 19.95
N ILE A 15 8.83 -25.51 19.10
CA ILE A 15 8.69 -25.86 17.68
C ILE A 15 8.17 -27.30 17.51
N TYR A 16 8.70 -28.25 18.29
CA TYR A 16 8.23 -29.64 18.25
C TYR A 16 6.74 -29.74 18.67
N ALA A 17 6.33 -29.05 19.73
CA ALA A 17 4.95 -29.04 20.19
C ALA A 17 3.99 -28.46 19.14
N ILE A 18 4.41 -27.40 18.44
CA ILE A 18 3.66 -26.81 17.33
C ILE A 18 3.53 -27.81 16.18
N LYS A 19 4.64 -28.43 15.75
CA LYS A 19 4.64 -29.43 14.67
C LYS A 19 3.77 -30.66 14.98
N CYS A 20 3.54 -30.96 16.26
CA CYS A 20 2.64 -32.03 16.71
C CYS A 20 1.21 -31.57 17.01
N ASP A 21 0.85 -30.31 16.73
CA ASP A 21 -0.45 -29.69 17.04
C ASP A 21 -0.87 -29.82 18.51
N ASN A 22 0.10 -29.87 19.43
CA ASN A 22 -0.16 -30.03 20.85
C ASN A 22 -0.36 -28.66 21.53
N VAL A 23 -1.57 -28.12 21.40
CA VAL A 23 -1.97 -26.80 21.96
C VAL A 23 -1.63 -26.67 23.44
N THR A 24 -1.91 -27.69 24.25
CA THR A 24 -1.65 -27.68 25.71
C THR A 24 -0.16 -27.57 26.01
N LEU A 25 0.67 -28.31 25.28
CA LEU A 25 2.12 -28.26 25.46
C LEU A 25 2.70 -26.92 24.96
N VAL A 26 2.18 -26.38 23.86
CA VAL A 26 2.54 -25.02 23.40
C VAL A 26 2.24 -23.99 24.49
N GLU A 27 1.03 -24.00 25.05
CA GLU A 27 0.64 -23.08 26.11
C GLU A 27 1.53 -23.21 27.36
N GLN A 28 1.88 -24.44 27.74
CA GLN A 28 2.79 -24.71 28.86
C GLN A 28 4.20 -24.13 28.58
N LEU A 29 4.77 -24.42 27.41
CA LEU A 29 6.13 -24.00 27.05
C LEU A 29 6.25 -22.47 26.97
N LEU A 30 5.24 -21.78 26.44
CA LEU A 30 5.20 -20.32 26.45
C LEU A 30 5.17 -19.75 27.87
N LYS A 31 4.42 -20.37 28.81
CA LYS A 31 4.41 -19.98 30.23
C LYS A 31 5.74 -20.26 30.93
N GLU A 32 6.48 -21.28 30.49
CA GLU A 32 7.83 -21.60 30.98
C GLU A 32 8.91 -20.66 30.43
N GLY A 33 8.55 -19.76 29.51
CA GLY A 33 9.46 -18.74 28.96
C GLY A 33 10.11 -19.14 27.64
N ALA A 34 9.51 -20.07 26.87
CA ALA A 34 9.94 -20.34 25.51
C ALA A 34 9.90 -19.04 24.67
N ASP A 35 10.94 -18.79 23.89
CA ASP A 35 11.01 -17.60 23.06
C ASP A 35 10.02 -17.71 21.90
N VAL A 36 8.94 -16.93 21.99
CA VAL A 36 7.94 -16.85 20.93
C VAL A 36 8.53 -16.26 19.64
N TRP A 37 9.64 -15.52 19.71
CA TRP A 37 10.33 -14.90 18.57
C TRP A 37 11.44 -15.77 18.00
N PHE A 38 11.61 -17.00 18.51
CA PHE A 38 12.62 -17.92 18.05
C PHE A 38 12.59 -18.08 16.53
N ARG A 39 13.77 -18.22 15.92
CA ARG A 39 13.93 -18.48 14.49
C ARG A 39 14.95 -19.57 14.27
N ASP A 40 14.62 -20.50 13.39
CA ASP A 40 15.59 -21.51 12.94
C ASP A 40 16.60 -20.92 11.93
N GLU A 41 17.47 -21.78 11.40
CA GLU A 41 18.51 -21.39 10.43
C GLU A 41 17.96 -20.83 9.11
N ASN A 42 16.70 -21.10 8.79
CA ASN A 42 16.00 -20.57 7.63
C ASN A 42 15.12 -19.36 8.00
N GLY A 43 15.27 -18.82 9.21
CA GLY A 43 14.46 -17.70 9.69
C GLY A 43 13.00 -18.06 9.97
N VAL A 44 12.64 -19.35 9.92
CA VAL A 44 11.28 -19.85 10.14
C VAL A 44 10.99 -19.80 11.64
N SER A 45 9.88 -19.16 12.00
CA SER A 45 9.48 -18.91 13.38
C SER A 45 8.35 -19.83 13.84
N PRO A 46 8.05 -19.91 15.16
CA PRO A 46 6.87 -20.61 15.68
C PRO A 46 5.57 -20.30 14.90
N LEU A 47 5.35 -19.04 14.53
CA LEU A 47 4.15 -18.64 13.80
C LEU A 47 4.09 -19.23 12.39
N HIS A 48 5.23 -19.36 11.69
CA HIS A 48 5.26 -20.00 10.37
C HIS A 48 4.84 -21.46 10.45
N PHE A 49 5.38 -22.24 11.40
CA PHE A 49 4.98 -23.64 11.59
C PHE A 49 3.50 -23.78 12.00
N ALA A 50 2.99 -22.89 12.86
CA ALA A 50 1.58 -22.91 13.24
C ALA A 50 0.66 -22.61 12.04
N CYS A 51 1.08 -21.70 11.17
CA CYS A 51 0.37 -21.35 9.95
C CYS A 51 0.46 -22.43 8.86
N GLU A 52 1.61 -23.11 8.74
CA GLU A 52 1.78 -24.28 7.88
C GLU A 52 0.84 -25.42 8.27
N ASN A 53 0.67 -25.66 9.57
CA ASN A 53 -0.23 -26.68 10.10
C ASN A 53 -1.73 -26.29 10.04
N GLY A 54 -2.02 -25.00 9.97
CA GLY A 54 -3.40 -24.49 9.96
C GLY A 54 -4.09 -24.49 11.33
N ASN A 55 -3.35 -24.62 12.42
CA ASN A 55 -3.91 -24.68 13.77
C ASN A 55 -4.17 -23.27 14.33
N LEU A 56 -5.42 -22.81 14.18
CA LEU A 56 -5.85 -21.47 14.58
C LEU A 56 -5.62 -21.18 16.08
N ASP A 57 -5.77 -22.18 16.95
CA ASP A 57 -5.61 -21.99 18.40
C ASP A 57 -4.15 -21.70 18.75
N ILE A 58 -3.21 -22.42 18.13
CA ILE A 58 -1.77 -22.16 18.28
C ILE A 58 -1.42 -20.79 17.74
N VAL A 59 -1.93 -20.42 16.56
CA VAL A 59 -1.71 -19.10 15.96
C VAL A 59 -2.15 -17.98 16.91
N LYS A 60 -3.37 -18.08 17.46
CA LYS A 60 -3.88 -17.12 18.45
C LYS A 60 -3.04 -17.07 19.72
N LEU A 61 -2.58 -18.22 20.24
CA LEU A 61 -1.70 -18.28 21.40
C LEU A 61 -0.37 -17.56 21.15
N LEU A 62 0.26 -17.78 20.00
CA LEU A 62 1.53 -17.14 19.66
C LEU A 62 1.37 -15.61 19.54
N LEU A 63 0.33 -15.14 18.85
CA LEU A 63 0.04 -13.71 18.71
C LEU A 63 -0.28 -13.05 20.07
N LEU A 64 -1.06 -13.71 20.93
CA LEU A 64 -1.38 -13.23 22.27
C LEU A 64 -0.14 -13.11 23.17
N ASN A 65 0.85 -13.99 22.96
CA ASN A 65 2.15 -13.94 23.65
C ASN A 65 3.14 -12.99 22.97
N GLY A 66 2.69 -12.16 22.02
CA GLY A 66 3.46 -11.07 21.45
C GLY A 66 4.29 -11.43 20.22
N HIS A 67 4.04 -12.57 19.56
CA HIS A 67 4.68 -12.84 18.26
C HIS A 67 4.29 -11.76 17.25
N ALA A 68 5.26 -11.22 16.51
CA ALA A 68 5.00 -10.27 15.44
C ALA A 68 4.26 -10.95 14.26
N TRP A 69 3.13 -10.38 13.84
CA TRP A 69 2.32 -10.88 12.74
C TRP A 69 3.04 -10.80 11.38
N ASN A 70 3.97 -9.85 11.24
CA ASN A 70 4.73 -9.54 10.02
C ASN A 70 6.08 -10.28 9.94
N ALA A 71 6.24 -11.39 10.66
CA ALA A 71 7.46 -12.17 10.58
C ALA A 71 7.64 -12.77 9.17
N ILE A 72 8.87 -12.65 8.64
CA ILE A 72 9.31 -13.20 7.35
C ILE A 72 10.46 -14.19 7.54
N ASP A 73 10.52 -15.24 6.73
CA ASP A 73 11.68 -16.14 6.66
C ASP A 73 12.84 -15.55 5.83
N ILE A 74 13.94 -16.31 5.64
CA ILE A 74 15.10 -15.84 4.85
C ILE A 74 14.79 -15.56 3.37
N ASN A 75 13.69 -16.11 2.85
CA ASN A 75 13.24 -15.90 1.48
C ASN A 75 12.22 -14.75 1.39
N GLY A 76 11.91 -14.09 2.51
CA GLY A 76 10.93 -13.02 2.58
C GLY A 76 9.48 -13.48 2.62
N ILE A 77 9.23 -14.78 2.85
CA ILE A 77 7.89 -15.35 2.92
C ILE A 77 7.33 -15.18 4.33
N THR A 78 6.11 -14.66 4.44
CA THR A 78 5.42 -14.42 5.72
C THR A 78 4.71 -15.66 6.24
N ALA A 79 4.43 -15.71 7.55
CA ALA A 79 3.58 -16.76 8.12
C ALA A 79 2.17 -16.80 7.46
N GLY A 80 1.63 -15.65 7.05
CA GLY A 80 0.39 -15.55 6.30
C GLY A 80 0.48 -16.29 4.95
N GLU A 81 1.59 -16.12 4.22
CA GLU A 81 1.82 -16.86 2.98
C GLU A 81 1.93 -18.38 3.20
N TYR A 82 2.53 -18.85 4.29
CA TYR A 82 2.51 -20.28 4.64
C TYR A 82 1.09 -20.81 4.83
N ALA A 83 0.22 -20.07 5.53
CA ALA A 83 -1.19 -20.44 5.68
C ALA A 83 -1.92 -20.48 4.32
N LYS A 84 -1.71 -19.47 3.47
CA LYS A 84 -2.34 -19.37 2.14
C LYS A 84 -1.90 -20.50 1.21
N CYS A 85 -0.60 -20.79 1.15
CA CYS A 85 -0.03 -21.85 0.32
C CYS A 85 -0.52 -23.26 0.71
N ASN A 86 -0.85 -23.47 1.99
CA ASN A 86 -1.40 -24.73 2.51
C ASN A 86 -2.94 -24.76 2.54
N GLY A 87 -3.62 -23.71 2.06
CA GLY A 87 -5.09 -23.66 1.97
C GLY A 87 -5.80 -23.37 3.30
N HIS A 88 -5.09 -22.87 4.31
CA HIS A 88 -5.62 -22.56 5.63
C HIS A 88 -6.25 -21.16 5.69
N ASN A 89 -7.33 -20.96 4.94
CA ASN A 89 -7.98 -19.65 4.77
C ASN A 89 -8.40 -19.00 6.11
N THR A 90 -8.89 -19.77 7.08
CA THR A 90 -9.28 -19.22 8.39
C THR A 90 -8.08 -18.69 9.18
N VAL A 91 -6.92 -19.35 9.10
CA VAL A 91 -5.69 -18.87 9.72
C VAL A 91 -5.17 -17.64 8.97
N TYR A 92 -5.27 -17.64 7.64
CA TYR A 92 -4.90 -16.51 6.82
C TYR A 92 -5.71 -15.25 7.19
N GLU A 93 -7.05 -15.36 7.26
CA GLU A 93 -7.91 -14.23 7.65
C GLU A 93 -7.61 -13.76 9.08
N GLN A 94 -7.35 -14.68 10.03
CA GLN A 94 -6.96 -14.28 11.39
C GLN A 94 -5.66 -13.43 11.38
N LEU A 95 -4.65 -13.84 10.60
CA LEU A 95 -3.42 -13.06 10.50
C LEU A 95 -3.64 -11.71 9.79
N LEU A 96 -4.50 -11.68 8.78
CA LEU A 96 -4.88 -10.44 8.09
C LEU A 96 -5.54 -9.45 9.06
N GLU A 97 -6.49 -9.92 9.88
CA GLU A 97 -7.14 -9.14 10.94
C GLU A 97 -6.13 -8.60 11.96
N GLU A 98 -5.18 -9.41 12.38
CA GLU A 98 -4.13 -8.98 13.32
C GLU A 98 -3.17 -7.96 12.71
N GLY A 99 -2.83 -8.13 11.42
CA GLY A 99 -2.04 -7.15 10.67
C GLY A 99 -2.76 -5.81 10.58
N CYS A 100 -4.04 -5.83 10.17
CA CYS A 100 -4.87 -4.61 10.13
C CYS A 100 -4.96 -3.95 11.50
N ARG A 101 -5.24 -4.72 12.56
CA ARG A 101 -5.34 -4.21 13.93
C ARG A 101 -4.03 -3.56 14.39
N ALA A 102 -2.90 -4.20 14.13
CA ALA A 102 -1.58 -3.68 14.51
C ALA A 102 -1.26 -2.38 13.78
N GLU A 103 -1.43 -2.35 12.46
CA GLU A 103 -1.16 -1.15 11.63
C GLU A 103 -2.07 0.03 12.01
N LEU A 104 -3.37 -0.22 12.27
CA LEU A 104 -4.29 0.83 12.74
C LEU A 104 -3.89 1.40 14.10
N ILE A 105 -3.47 0.54 15.05
CA ILE A 105 -2.97 1.01 16.35
C ILE A 105 -1.67 1.80 16.16
N LEU A 106 -0.75 1.34 15.32
CA LEU A 106 0.50 2.02 15.04
C LEU A 106 0.28 3.38 14.40
N GLY A 107 -0.64 3.50 13.43
CA GLY A 107 -1.02 4.80 12.86
C GLY A 107 -1.55 5.77 13.94
N LEU A 108 -2.45 5.31 14.81
CA LEU A 108 -2.98 6.10 15.93
C LEU A 108 -1.90 6.52 16.94
N LEU A 109 -0.88 5.69 17.18
CA LEU A 109 0.23 6.02 18.07
C LEU A 109 1.27 6.92 17.39
N GLY A 110 1.57 6.67 16.11
CA GLY A 110 2.50 7.43 15.28
C GLY A 110 2.07 8.89 15.08
N THR A 111 0.75 9.15 15.00
CA THR A 111 0.22 10.54 14.97
C THR A 111 0.65 11.38 16.19
N LYS A 112 1.03 10.76 17.31
CA LYS A 112 1.53 11.47 18.50
C LYS A 112 3.03 11.74 18.48
N GLU A 113 3.82 10.99 17.71
CA GLU A 113 5.29 11.07 17.70
C GLU A 113 5.89 11.65 16.40
N SER A 114 5.15 11.67 15.28
CA SER A 114 5.62 12.10 13.93
C SER A 114 5.88 13.59 13.73
N LYS A 115 6.38 14.31 14.73
CA LYS A 115 6.96 15.66 14.52
C LYS A 115 8.48 15.69 14.36
N ASN A 116 9.22 14.59 14.49
CA ASN A 116 10.67 14.68 14.69
C ASN A 116 11.60 13.67 13.97
N GLY A 117 11.19 12.82 13.01
CA GLY A 117 12.21 11.90 12.45
C GLY A 117 11.93 10.93 11.29
N GLN A 118 10.89 11.08 10.49
CA GLN A 118 10.70 10.31 9.24
C GLN A 118 10.57 11.27 8.06
N TYR A 119 11.02 10.85 6.87
CA TYR A 119 10.92 11.57 5.60
C TYR A 119 9.57 12.27 5.51
N SER A 120 9.54 13.54 5.85
CA SER A 120 8.28 14.28 5.91
C SER A 120 7.92 14.70 4.48
N ASN A 121 6.64 14.97 4.20
CA ASN A 121 6.25 15.62 2.93
C ASN A 121 7.09 16.89 2.67
N PHE A 122 7.59 17.55 3.72
CA PHE A 122 8.51 18.67 3.62
C PHE A 122 9.88 18.28 3.02
N ASP A 123 10.43 17.12 3.40
CA ASP A 123 11.69 16.62 2.86
C ASP A 123 11.54 16.31 1.37
N TYR A 124 10.47 15.62 0.96
CA TYR A 124 10.18 15.34 -0.45
C TYR A 124 10.02 16.63 -1.28
N LEU A 125 9.14 17.55 -0.86
CA LEU A 125 8.85 18.78 -1.62
C LEU A 125 10.03 19.75 -1.72
N SER A 126 11.05 19.58 -0.88
CA SER A 126 12.26 20.41 -0.87
C SER A 126 13.41 19.84 -1.70
N GLN A 127 13.33 18.55 -2.07
CA GLN A 127 14.41 17.84 -2.75
C GLN A 127 14.21 17.85 -4.26
N PRO A 128 15.29 17.92 -5.05
CA PRO A 128 15.16 17.96 -6.50
C PRO A 128 14.77 16.59 -7.06
N LEU A 129 13.89 16.59 -8.05
CA LEU A 129 13.55 15.40 -8.84
C LEU A 129 14.25 15.39 -10.19
N LYS A 130 14.46 14.20 -10.73
CA LYS A 130 15.16 13.96 -11.98
C LYS A 130 14.30 13.14 -12.92
N TYR A 131 13.96 13.70 -14.07
CA TYR A 131 13.42 12.95 -15.19
C TYR A 131 14.56 12.26 -15.95
N SER A 132 14.39 10.99 -16.31
CA SER A 132 15.33 10.29 -17.19
C SER A 132 15.32 10.91 -18.60
N GLU A 133 16.43 10.75 -19.33
CA GLU A 133 16.58 11.31 -20.69
C GLU A 133 15.51 10.79 -21.67
N ASP A 134 15.07 9.54 -21.49
CA ASP A 134 14.02 8.91 -22.28
C ASP A 134 12.60 9.29 -21.82
N GLY A 135 12.47 10.07 -20.73
CA GLY A 135 11.20 10.49 -20.14
C GLY A 135 10.39 9.36 -19.49
N THR A 136 10.99 8.19 -19.26
CA THR A 136 10.30 7.02 -18.71
C THR A 136 10.39 6.89 -17.19
N LYS A 137 11.22 7.69 -16.51
CA LYS A 137 11.41 7.61 -15.06
C LYS A 137 11.43 9.00 -14.46
N LEU A 138 10.79 9.13 -13.32
CA LEU A 138 10.95 10.25 -12.39
C LEU A 138 11.60 9.68 -11.13
N LEU A 139 12.75 10.22 -10.76
CA LEU A 139 13.56 9.75 -9.64
C LEU A 139 13.80 10.87 -8.63
N ASP A 140 13.93 10.50 -7.36
CA ASP A 140 14.34 11.43 -6.31
C ASP A 140 15.86 11.67 -6.31
N TYR A 141 16.34 12.46 -5.35
CA TYR A 141 17.75 12.80 -5.21
C TYR A 141 18.64 11.57 -4.89
N GLU A 142 18.11 10.52 -4.27
CA GLU A 142 18.78 9.26 -3.97
C GLU A 142 18.63 8.21 -5.09
N ASN A 143 17.95 8.55 -6.18
CA ASN A 143 17.55 7.69 -7.28
C ASN A 143 16.50 6.62 -6.92
N ASN A 144 15.71 6.81 -5.85
CA ASN A 144 14.51 6.00 -5.67
C ASN A 144 13.47 6.37 -6.75
N GLY A 145 12.67 5.39 -7.18
CA GLY A 145 11.62 5.60 -8.18
C GLY A 145 10.46 6.38 -7.58
N VAL A 146 10.16 7.55 -8.14
CA VAL A 146 9.00 8.39 -7.80
C VAL A 146 7.80 7.99 -8.64
N MET A 147 8.00 7.92 -9.96
CA MET A 147 7.01 7.42 -10.91
C MET A 147 7.74 6.78 -12.09
N MET A 148 7.20 5.69 -12.61
CA MET A 148 7.90 4.87 -13.60
C MET A 148 7.00 4.49 -14.77
N GLY A 149 7.55 4.52 -15.97
CA GLY A 149 6.81 4.27 -17.22
C GLY A 149 6.18 2.88 -17.32
N TRP A 150 6.62 1.90 -16.52
CA TRP A 150 5.99 0.58 -16.47
C TRP A 150 4.55 0.64 -15.91
N GLU A 151 4.21 1.69 -15.17
CA GLU A 151 2.87 1.92 -14.61
C GLU A 151 1.86 2.37 -15.67
N MET A 152 2.31 2.73 -16.88
CA MET A 152 1.45 3.25 -17.94
C MET A 152 0.21 2.37 -18.23
N PRO A 153 0.31 1.03 -18.37
CA PRO A 153 -0.87 0.20 -18.57
C PRO A 153 -1.84 0.23 -17.39
N LEU A 154 -1.33 0.41 -16.16
CA LEU A 154 -2.17 0.54 -14.97
C LEU A 154 -2.91 1.88 -14.97
N MET A 155 -2.22 2.96 -15.33
CA MET A 155 -2.81 4.30 -15.46
C MET A 155 -3.87 4.35 -16.56
N GLU A 156 -3.67 3.63 -17.67
CA GLU A 156 -4.70 3.48 -18.70
C GLU A 156 -5.93 2.72 -18.20
N LYS A 157 -5.74 1.69 -17.35
CA LYS A 157 -6.84 0.97 -16.71
C LYS A 157 -7.59 1.80 -15.67
N HIS A 158 -6.88 2.61 -14.90
CA HIS A 158 -7.49 3.62 -14.03
C HIS A 158 -8.32 4.63 -14.82
N ALA A 159 -7.78 5.18 -15.91
CA ALA A 159 -8.54 6.08 -16.77
C ALA A 159 -9.80 5.39 -17.36
N GLU A 160 -9.70 4.12 -17.76
CA GLU A 160 -10.83 3.34 -18.29
C GLU A 160 -11.99 3.23 -17.30
N ILE A 161 -11.70 3.01 -16.01
CA ILE A 161 -12.75 2.86 -14.98
C ILE A 161 -13.35 4.19 -14.53
N ILE A 162 -12.55 5.27 -14.45
CA ILE A 162 -13.00 6.56 -13.95
C ILE A 162 -13.65 7.39 -15.07
N CYS A 163 -13.26 7.19 -16.32
CA CYS A 163 -13.81 7.89 -17.49
C CYS A 163 -14.94 7.08 -18.16
N THR A 164 -16.05 6.87 -17.46
CA THR A 164 -17.17 6.04 -17.96
C THR A 164 -17.87 6.58 -19.21
N ARG A 165 -17.72 7.89 -19.48
CA ARG A 165 -18.25 8.59 -20.65
C ARG A 165 -17.44 9.86 -20.94
N GLU A 166 -17.68 10.47 -22.10
CA GLU A 166 -17.10 11.79 -22.41
C GLU A 166 -17.73 12.89 -21.53
N HIS A 167 -17.03 14.03 -21.42
CA HIS A 167 -17.52 15.25 -20.77
C HIS A 167 -17.80 15.14 -19.26
N LEU A 168 -16.98 14.37 -18.54
CA LEU A 168 -16.95 14.32 -17.08
C LEU A 168 -16.08 15.43 -16.50
N ASP A 169 -16.38 15.86 -15.28
CA ASP A 169 -15.47 16.64 -14.44
C ASP A 169 -14.58 15.68 -13.66
N ILE A 170 -13.28 15.73 -13.88
CA ILE A 170 -12.33 14.78 -13.32
C ILE A 170 -11.28 15.53 -12.52
N LEU A 171 -11.02 15.05 -11.30
CA LEU A 171 -9.91 15.48 -10.48
C LEU A 171 -8.82 14.40 -10.51
N ASN A 172 -7.58 14.83 -10.72
CA ASN A 172 -6.40 14.04 -10.45
C ASN A 172 -5.57 14.73 -9.35
N VAL A 173 -5.13 13.97 -8.34
CA VAL A 173 -4.24 14.44 -7.28
C VAL A 173 -2.89 13.73 -7.42
N GLY A 174 -1.88 14.49 -7.84
CA GLY A 174 -0.56 14.00 -8.22
C GLY A 174 -0.41 13.83 -9.74
N PHE A 175 0.72 14.27 -10.31
CA PHE A 175 0.96 14.22 -11.75
C PHE A 175 2.10 13.28 -12.14
N GLY A 176 3.25 13.39 -11.47
CA GLY A 176 4.46 12.61 -11.76
C GLY A 176 4.96 12.72 -13.21
N LEU A 177 4.75 11.66 -14.00
CA LEU A 177 5.06 11.59 -15.44
C LEU A 177 3.90 12.06 -16.34
N GLY A 178 2.71 12.28 -15.77
CA GLY A 178 1.48 12.64 -16.50
C GLY A 178 0.83 11.47 -17.23
N LEU A 179 1.09 10.23 -16.80
CA LEU A 179 0.60 9.01 -17.46
C LEU A 179 -0.92 8.92 -17.36
N ILE A 180 -1.46 9.03 -16.15
CA ILE A 180 -2.91 9.02 -15.91
C ILE A 180 -3.56 10.22 -16.58
N ASP A 181 -2.97 11.40 -16.51
CA ASP A 181 -3.56 12.60 -17.09
C ASP A 181 -3.66 12.48 -18.61
N THR A 182 -2.61 11.94 -19.24
CA THR A 182 -2.58 11.67 -20.68
C THR A 182 -3.66 10.65 -21.06
N ALA A 183 -3.87 9.62 -20.24
CA ALA A 183 -4.92 8.63 -20.45
C ALA A 183 -6.32 9.25 -20.30
N ILE A 184 -6.57 10.05 -19.26
CA ILE A 184 -7.82 10.78 -19.02
C ILE A 184 -8.16 11.69 -20.22
N GLN A 185 -7.19 12.43 -20.76
CA GLN A 185 -7.42 13.34 -21.88
C GLN A 185 -7.91 12.63 -23.16
N LYS A 186 -7.66 11.33 -23.33
CA LYS A 186 -8.21 10.53 -24.44
C LYS A 186 -9.75 10.45 -24.39
N TYR A 187 -10.35 10.62 -23.21
CA TYR A 187 -11.80 10.55 -22.97
C TYR A 187 -12.51 11.91 -23.02
N LYS A 188 -11.83 12.98 -23.46
CA LYS A 188 -12.41 14.33 -23.66
C LYS A 188 -13.22 14.83 -22.44
N PRO A 189 -12.60 14.93 -21.25
CA PRO A 189 -13.30 15.42 -20.07
C PRO A 189 -13.80 16.85 -20.29
N ARG A 190 -14.88 17.22 -19.59
CA ARG A 190 -15.39 18.59 -19.60
C ARG A 190 -14.43 19.50 -18.83
N THR A 191 -14.00 19.04 -17.66
CA THR A 191 -12.95 19.66 -16.86
C THR A 191 -12.00 18.57 -16.36
N HIS A 192 -10.71 18.89 -16.35
CA HIS A 192 -9.66 18.04 -15.82
C HIS A 192 -8.82 18.89 -14.88
N THR A 193 -9.12 18.79 -13.58
CA THR A 193 -8.38 19.48 -12.54
C THR A 193 -7.23 18.59 -12.09
N ILE A 194 -6.03 19.15 -12.00
CA ILE A 194 -4.82 18.44 -11.57
C ILE A 194 -4.23 19.21 -10.40
N ILE A 195 -4.07 18.56 -9.24
CA ILE A 195 -3.29 19.09 -8.13
C ILE A 195 -1.87 18.52 -8.22
N GLU A 196 -0.87 19.39 -8.18
CA GLU A 196 0.54 18.97 -8.11
C GLU A 196 1.29 19.82 -7.09
N ALA A 197 1.94 19.14 -6.14
CA ALA A 197 2.61 19.77 -5.02
C ALA A 197 4.10 20.04 -5.28
N HIS A 198 4.77 19.18 -6.07
CA HIS A 198 6.20 19.20 -6.24
C HIS A 198 6.63 20.26 -7.29
N PRO A 199 7.50 21.23 -6.92
CA PRO A 199 7.89 22.32 -7.83
C PRO A 199 8.50 21.84 -9.16
N ASP A 200 9.35 20.81 -9.14
CA ASP A 200 9.97 20.27 -10.37
C ASP A 200 8.96 19.58 -11.29
N VAL A 201 7.97 18.89 -10.73
CA VAL A 201 6.90 18.23 -11.51
C VAL A 201 5.98 19.30 -12.10
N TYR A 202 5.60 20.30 -11.31
CA TYR A 202 4.82 21.43 -11.78
C TYR A 202 5.53 22.16 -12.94
N LYS A 203 6.83 22.44 -12.79
CA LYS A 203 7.63 23.02 -13.89
C LYS A 203 7.62 22.14 -15.13
N TYR A 204 7.81 20.83 -14.96
CA TYR A 204 7.74 19.87 -16.06
C TYR A 204 6.37 19.89 -16.77
N MET A 205 5.26 19.99 -16.02
CA MET A 205 3.92 20.14 -16.59
C MET A 205 3.81 21.37 -17.49
N LEU A 206 4.31 22.53 -17.03
CA LEU A 206 4.29 23.78 -17.79
C LEU A 206 5.16 23.69 -19.05
N ASP A 207 6.35 23.09 -18.94
CA ASP A 207 7.27 22.90 -20.07
C ASP A 207 6.65 21.99 -21.15
N LYS A 208 5.81 21.03 -20.74
CA LYS A 208 5.01 20.16 -21.63
C LYS A 208 3.71 20.80 -22.12
N GLY A 209 3.40 22.03 -21.68
CA GLY A 209 2.24 22.81 -22.09
C GLY A 209 0.91 22.30 -21.55
N TRP A 210 0.90 21.66 -20.37
CA TRP A 210 -0.33 21.21 -19.72
C TRP A 210 -1.26 22.37 -19.35
N ASP A 211 -0.69 23.51 -18.98
CA ASP A 211 -1.40 24.77 -18.69
C ASP A 211 -2.14 25.33 -19.92
N LYS A 212 -1.75 24.92 -21.12
CA LYS A 212 -2.32 25.39 -22.40
C LYS A 212 -3.31 24.41 -22.99
N LYS A 213 -3.44 23.21 -22.44
CA LYS A 213 -4.42 22.23 -22.92
C LYS A 213 -5.83 22.79 -22.66
N PRO A 214 -6.78 22.57 -23.59
CA PRO A 214 -8.17 22.88 -23.29
C PRO A 214 -8.59 22.10 -22.04
N ASN A 215 -9.59 22.60 -21.32
CA ASN A 215 -10.25 21.92 -20.20
C ASN A 215 -9.34 21.46 -19.03
N VAL A 216 -8.04 21.80 -19.03
CA VAL A 216 -7.12 21.51 -17.92
C VAL A 216 -7.03 22.71 -16.98
N LYS A 217 -7.19 22.47 -15.68
CA LYS A 217 -6.95 23.41 -14.59
C LYS A 217 -5.86 22.84 -13.70
N ILE A 218 -4.73 23.50 -13.59
CA ILE A 218 -3.64 23.07 -12.69
C ILE A 218 -3.73 23.89 -11.40
N ILE A 219 -3.74 23.20 -10.26
CA ILE A 219 -3.62 23.78 -8.93
C ILE A 219 -2.24 23.40 -8.40
N PHE A 220 -1.38 24.40 -8.21
CA PHE A 220 -0.04 24.19 -7.67
C PHE A 220 -0.08 24.28 -6.14
N GLY A 221 0.40 23.24 -5.47
CA GLY A 221 0.43 23.14 -4.03
C GLY A 221 -0.03 21.78 -3.55
N ARG A 222 0.03 21.58 -2.23
CA ARG A 222 -0.49 20.36 -1.62
C ARG A 222 -2.00 20.35 -1.68
N TRP A 223 -2.58 19.16 -1.77
CA TRP A 223 -4.03 19.01 -1.84
C TRP A 223 -4.70 19.49 -0.55
N GLN A 224 -4.05 19.30 0.61
CA GLN A 224 -4.51 19.76 1.93
C GLN A 224 -4.72 21.29 1.95
N ASP A 225 -3.88 22.03 1.24
CA ASP A 225 -3.90 23.49 1.17
C ASP A 225 -4.82 24.02 0.04
N SER A 226 -5.42 23.12 -0.75
CA SER A 226 -6.14 23.45 -1.99
C SER A 226 -7.62 23.10 -1.96
N LEU A 227 -8.14 22.60 -0.84
CA LEU A 227 -9.52 22.12 -0.71
C LEU A 227 -10.56 23.20 -1.04
N ASP A 228 -10.27 24.47 -0.77
CA ASP A 228 -11.15 25.61 -1.06
C ASP A 228 -11.25 25.94 -2.56
N GLN A 229 -10.35 25.41 -3.39
CA GLN A 229 -10.32 25.58 -4.84
C GLN A 229 -10.98 24.42 -5.59
N LEU A 230 -11.35 23.36 -4.87
CA LEU A 230 -11.96 22.15 -5.43
C LEU A 230 -13.45 22.33 -5.66
N GLU A 231 -13.94 21.62 -6.66
CA GLU A 231 -15.35 21.51 -7.00
C GLU A 231 -15.84 20.07 -6.73
N VAL A 232 -17.06 19.75 -7.13
CA VAL A 232 -17.57 18.37 -7.05
C VAL A 232 -17.37 17.68 -8.40
N TYR A 233 -16.66 16.55 -8.39
CA TYR A 233 -16.21 15.83 -9.57
C TYR A 233 -17.06 14.59 -9.83
N ASP A 234 -17.20 14.24 -11.11
CA ASP A 234 -17.77 12.96 -11.51
C ASP A 234 -16.82 11.81 -11.17
N SER A 235 -15.50 12.05 -11.25
CA SER A 235 -14.50 11.04 -10.89
C SER A 235 -13.25 11.65 -10.30
N ILE A 236 -12.58 10.90 -9.43
CA ILE A 236 -11.36 11.32 -8.74
C ILE A 236 -10.31 10.21 -8.87
N PHE A 237 -9.07 10.58 -9.21
CA PHE A 237 -7.90 9.72 -9.10
C PHE A 237 -6.88 10.33 -8.12
N PHE A 238 -6.24 9.47 -7.31
CA PHE A 238 -5.25 9.88 -6.32
C PHE A 238 -3.97 9.04 -6.45
N ASP A 239 -2.83 9.69 -6.69
CA ASP A 239 -1.52 9.07 -6.86
C ASP A 239 -0.42 10.05 -6.50
N THR A 240 -0.21 10.25 -5.20
CA THR A 240 0.83 11.11 -4.67
C THR A 240 2.03 10.28 -4.22
N PHE A 241 3.23 10.69 -4.64
CA PHE A 241 4.47 10.09 -4.16
C PHE A 241 4.93 10.74 -2.86
N GLY A 242 5.54 9.94 -1.97
CA GLY A 242 6.13 10.40 -0.73
C GLY A 242 5.14 10.57 0.42
N GLU A 243 3.86 10.30 0.15
CA GLU A 243 2.77 10.40 1.11
C GLU A 243 2.56 9.05 1.81
N PHE A 244 2.51 9.07 3.15
CA PHE A 244 2.29 7.86 3.94
C PHE A 244 0.83 7.39 3.81
N TYR A 245 0.51 6.20 4.33
CA TYR A 245 -0.88 5.73 4.32
C TYR A 245 -1.86 6.73 4.96
N GLU A 246 -1.38 7.50 5.94
CA GLU A 246 -2.13 8.55 6.61
C GLU A 246 -2.64 9.62 5.64
N ASP A 247 -1.84 10.05 4.66
CA ASP A 247 -2.25 11.06 3.68
C ASP A 247 -3.37 10.53 2.77
N LEU A 248 -3.28 9.27 2.33
CA LEU A 248 -4.36 8.60 1.60
C LEU A 248 -5.62 8.52 2.46
N HIS A 249 -5.48 8.20 3.75
CA HIS A 249 -6.61 8.16 4.68
C HIS A 249 -7.22 9.55 4.92
N GLU A 250 -6.41 10.59 5.09
CA GLU A 250 -6.87 11.97 5.24
C GLU A 250 -7.63 12.43 3.99
N PHE A 251 -7.11 12.16 2.79
CA PHE A 251 -7.83 12.47 1.55
C PHE A 251 -9.15 11.69 1.43
N ASN A 252 -9.14 10.41 1.82
CA ASN A 252 -10.36 9.59 1.82
C ASN A 252 -11.47 10.19 2.70
N ASN A 253 -11.11 10.82 3.82
CA ASN A 253 -12.08 11.51 4.69
C ASN A 253 -12.72 12.74 4.04
N GLU A 254 -12.05 13.35 3.05
CA GLU A 254 -12.55 14.50 2.30
C GLU A 254 -13.37 14.10 1.05
N LEU A 255 -13.27 12.86 0.57
CA LEU A 255 -13.98 12.38 -0.62
C LEU A 255 -15.48 12.68 -0.63
N PRO A 256 -16.25 12.53 0.48
CA PRO A 256 -17.68 12.86 0.50
C PRO A 256 -18.01 14.30 0.11
N ASN A 257 -17.06 15.23 0.28
CA ASN A 257 -17.25 16.64 -0.06
C ASN A 257 -17.06 16.92 -1.55
N PHE A 258 -16.29 16.08 -2.25
CA PHE A 258 -15.79 16.37 -3.60
C PHE A 258 -16.19 15.35 -4.66
N LEU A 259 -16.74 14.19 -4.29
CA LEU A 259 -17.22 13.19 -5.25
C LEU A 259 -18.76 13.25 -5.38
N LYS A 260 -19.27 13.25 -6.62
CA LYS A 260 -20.71 13.12 -6.88
C LYS A 260 -21.23 11.75 -6.39
N PRO A 261 -22.52 11.61 -6.04
CA PRO A 261 -23.09 10.34 -5.55
C PRO A 261 -22.88 9.13 -6.49
N GLU A 262 -22.95 9.35 -7.80
CA GLU A 262 -22.69 8.32 -8.83
C GLU A 262 -21.23 8.28 -9.29
N GLY A 263 -20.36 9.02 -8.59
CA GLY A 263 -18.98 9.20 -8.98
C GLY A 263 -18.11 7.99 -8.67
N ILE A 264 -16.96 7.93 -9.33
CA ILE A 264 -15.99 6.85 -9.15
C ILE A 264 -14.69 7.43 -8.62
N TYR A 265 -14.23 6.87 -7.51
CA TYR A 265 -12.90 7.14 -6.96
C TYR A 265 -11.98 5.95 -7.20
N SER A 266 -10.74 6.23 -7.57
CA SER A 266 -9.66 5.25 -7.66
C SER A 266 -8.34 5.87 -7.20
N PHE A 267 -7.38 5.04 -6.85
CA PHE A 267 -6.04 5.47 -6.43
C PHE A 267 -4.97 4.48 -6.84
N PHE A 268 -3.72 4.94 -6.88
CA PHE A 268 -2.58 4.04 -7.03
C PHE A 268 -2.36 3.23 -5.75
N ASN A 269 -2.56 1.92 -5.85
CA ASN A 269 -2.54 1.01 -4.72
C ASN A 269 -1.15 0.37 -4.55
N GLY A 270 -0.17 1.19 -4.13
CA GLY A 270 1.24 0.84 -4.03
C GLY A 270 1.69 0.21 -2.70
N LEU A 271 0.88 0.29 -1.64
CA LEU A 271 1.34 -0.02 -0.28
C LEU A 271 1.53 -1.52 -0.05
N GLY A 272 2.65 -1.86 0.60
CA GLY A 272 3.02 -3.26 0.83
C GLY A 272 3.37 -4.04 -0.43
N ALA A 273 3.51 -3.42 -1.60
CA ALA A 273 3.67 -4.10 -2.89
C ALA A 273 5.02 -4.82 -3.11
N THR A 274 5.80 -5.01 -2.05
CA THR A 274 7.01 -5.85 -2.05
C THR A 274 6.77 -7.21 -1.40
N ASN A 275 5.66 -7.40 -0.69
CA ASN A 275 5.23 -8.67 -0.11
C ASN A 275 3.70 -8.83 -0.24
N PRO A 276 3.20 -9.95 -0.79
CA PRO A 276 1.79 -10.10 -1.11
C PRO A 276 0.88 -10.10 0.12
N PHE A 277 1.34 -10.62 1.26
CA PHE A 277 0.54 -10.61 2.49
C PHE A 277 0.45 -9.19 3.09
N PHE A 278 1.53 -8.41 3.07
CA PHE A 278 1.50 -7.02 3.51
C PHE A 278 0.63 -6.16 2.59
N HIS A 279 0.67 -6.39 1.28
CA HIS A 279 -0.24 -5.73 0.35
C HIS A 279 -1.70 -6.06 0.63
N ASP A 280 -2.01 -7.33 0.98
CA ASP A 280 -3.36 -7.75 1.36
C ASP A 280 -3.84 -7.01 2.63
N VAL A 281 -2.94 -6.81 3.62
CA VAL A 281 -3.23 -6.00 4.82
C VAL A 281 -3.60 -4.56 4.44
N TYR A 282 -2.78 -3.87 3.65
CA TYR A 282 -3.07 -2.47 3.29
C TYR A 282 -4.33 -2.33 2.40
N CYS A 283 -4.63 -3.31 1.53
CA CYS A 283 -5.89 -3.35 0.80
C CYS A 283 -7.09 -3.38 1.77
N ARG A 284 -7.04 -4.23 2.80
CA ARG A 284 -8.11 -4.36 3.79
C ARG A 284 -8.23 -3.10 4.66
N ILE A 285 -7.12 -2.47 5.05
CA ILE A 285 -7.15 -1.20 5.79
C ILE A 285 -7.79 -0.09 4.94
N ALA A 286 -7.38 0.06 3.67
CA ALA A 286 -7.99 1.01 2.74
C ALA A 286 -9.50 0.78 2.56
N GLU A 287 -9.92 -0.47 2.38
CA GLU A 287 -11.33 -0.86 2.30
C GLU A 287 -12.10 -0.48 3.56
N MET A 288 -11.57 -0.77 4.76
CA MET A 288 -12.20 -0.43 6.04
C MET A 288 -12.36 1.09 6.23
N HIS A 289 -11.33 1.87 5.90
CA HIS A 289 -11.38 3.32 6.01
C HIS A 289 -12.35 3.95 5.02
N LEU A 290 -12.36 3.50 3.76
CA LEU A 290 -13.34 3.94 2.77
C LEU A 290 -14.77 3.57 3.19
N ALA A 291 -14.98 2.37 3.72
CA ALA A 291 -16.28 1.95 4.26
C ALA A 291 -16.76 2.85 5.40
N SER A 292 -15.84 3.34 6.25
CA SER A 292 -16.17 4.24 7.36
C SER A 292 -16.71 5.61 6.90
N VAL A 293 -16.40 6.01 5.67
CA VAL A 293 -16.86 7.26 5.04
C VAL A 293 -17.91 7.03 3.96
N GLY A 294 -18.52 5.83 3.93
CA GLY A 294 -19.69 5.53 3.11
C GLY A 294 -19.39 4.93 1.74
N PHE A 295 -18.19 4.38 1.53
CA PHE A 295 -17.80 3.80 0.24
C PHE A 295 -17.74 2.26 0.26
N GLN A 296 -18.13 1.64 -0.84
CA GLN A 296 -17.77 0.28 -1.17
C GLN A 296 -16.51 0.29 -2.04
N THR A 297 -15.57 -0.62 -1.76
CA THR A 297 -14.35 -0.80 -2.56
C THR A 297 -14.36 -2.18 -3.21
N GLU A 298 -14.10 -2.23 -4.52
CA GLU A 298 -13.83 -3.45 -5.28
C GLU A 298 -12.39 -3.42 -5.78
N PHE A 299 -11.70 -4.56 -5.78
CA PHE A 299 -10.37 -4.67 -6.38
C PHE A 299 -10.40 -5.57 -7.61
N ILE A 300 -10.00 -5.02 -8.76
CA ILE A 300 -9.78 -5.82 -9.98
C ILE A 300 -8.31 -6.23 -10.03
N GLU A 301 -8.07 -7.54 -10.19
CA GLU A 301 -6.71 -8.06 -10.37
C GLU A 301 -6.22 -7.86 -11.81
N ILE A 302 -5.08 -7.19 -11.94
CA ILE A 302 -4.42 -6.93 -13.22
C ILE A 302 -3.06 -7.63 -13.21
N PRO A 303 -2.85 -8.65 -14.06
CA PRO A 303 -1.54 -9.27 -14.20
C PRO A 303 -0.51 -8.27 -14.71
N ILE A 304 0.63 -8.20 -14.04
CA ILE A 304 1.77 -7.36 -14.40
C ILE A 304 3.07 -8.16 -14.32
N ASN A 305 4.11 -7.67 -14.97
CA ASN A 305 5.43 -8.30 -14.92
C ASN A 305 6.50 -7.26 -14.55
N PRO A 306 6.69 -6.99 -13.24
CA PRO A 306 7.74 -6.08 -12.78
C PRO A 306 9.15 -6.69 -12.85
N SER A 307 9.29 -7.97 -13.24
CA SER A 307 10.56 -8.70 -13.19
C SER A 307 11.56 -8.33 -14.29
N ASN A 308 11.18 -7.45 -15.23
CA ASN A 308 12.10 -6.98 -16.26
C ASN A 308 13.15 -6.04 -15.66
N GLU A 309 14.37 -6.54 -15.46
CA GLU A 309 15.50 -5.80 -14.88
C GLU A 309 15.75 -4.43 -15.53
N LYS A 310 15.49 -4.30 -16.85
CA LYS A 310 15.69 -3.02 -17.56
C LYS A 310 14.78 -1.91 -17.06
N ILE A 311 13.64 -2.24 -16.46
CA ILE A 311 12.72 -1.26 -15.85
C ILE A 311 13.42 -0.58 -14.67
N TRP A 312 14.18 -1.34 -13.89
CA TRP A 312 14.80 -0.91 -12.63
C TRP A 312 16.25 -0.43 -12.79
N GLU A 313 16.77 -0.42 -14.02
CA GLU A 313 18.11 0.09 -14.29
C GLU A 313 18.21 1.57 -13.90
N GLY A 314 19.18 1.88 -13.03
CA GLY A 314 19.36 3.23 -12.47
C GLY A 314 18.44 3.59 -11.32
N VAL A 315 17.56 2.69 -10.88
CA VAL A 315 16.65 2.90 -9.75
C VAL A 315 17.19 2.22 -8.49
N LYS A 316 17.22 2.95 -7.38
CA LYS A 316 17.59 2.44 -6.07
C LYS A 316 16.42 1.66 -5.49
N GLY A 317 16.53 0.33 -5.52
CA GLY A 317 15.52 -0.59 -4.99
C GLY A 317 14.27 -0.70 -5.87
N ARG A 318 13.44 -1.70 -5.55
CA ARG A 318 12.13 -1.90 -6.19
C ARG A 318 11.06 -1.60 -5.17
N TYR A 319 10.18 -0.64 -5.46
CA TYR A 319 8.98 -0.41 -4.65
C TYR A 319 7.86 -1.40 -4.99
N TRP A 320 8.00 -2.16 -6.07
CA TRP A 320 7.02 -3.15 -6.51
C TRP A 320 7.69 -4.47 -6.93
N THR A 321 7.22 -5.59 -6.38
CA THR A 321 7.69 -6.95 -6.75
C THR A 321 6.57 -7.93 -7.10
N LEU A 322 5.30 -7.57 -6.87
CA LEU A 322 4.16 -8.47 -7.11
C LEU A 322 3.83 -8.63 -8.59
N ASN A 323 3.40 -9.82 -9.00
CA ASN A 323 2.99 -10.10 -10.38
C ASN A 323 1.53 -9.73 -10.68
N THR A 324 0.82 -9.17 -9.69
CA THR A 324 -0.58 -8.75 -9.81
C THR A 324 -0.74 -7.40 -9.14
N TYR A 325 -1.34 -6.45 -9.84
CA TYR A 325 -1.80 -5.19 -9.29
C TYR A 325 -3.28 -5.29 -8.92
N ARG A 326 -3.65 -4.81 -7.74
CA ARG A 326 -5.07 -4.71 -7.32
C ARG A 326 -5.56 -3.31 -7.55
N LEU A 327 -6.33 -3.13 -8.62
CA LEU A 327 -6.90 -1.86 -9.02
C LEU A 327 -8.17 -1.56 -8.19
N PRO A 328 -8.16 -0.54 -7.31
CA PRO A 328 -9.32 -0.18 -6.52
C PRO A 328 -10.38 0.53 -7.35
N ILE A 329 -11.66 0.22 -7.09
CA ILE A 329 -12.82 0.92 -7.61
C ILE A 329 -13.71 1.24 -6.43
N CYS A 330 -13.82 2.52 -6.12
CA CYS A 330 -14.54 3.00 -4.95
C CYS A 330 -15.79 3.77 -5.39
N ARG A 331 -16.94 3.41 -4.83
CA ARG A 331 -18.23 4.07 -5.08
C ARG A 331 -18.96 4.26 -3.77
N PHE A 332 -19.85 5.25 -3.68
CA PHE A 332 -20.74 5.35 -2.53
C PHE A 332 -21.58 4.08 -2.37
N LEU A 333 -21.82 3.69 -1.12
CA LEU A 333 -22.75 2.62 -0.79
C LEU A 333 -24.15 3.05 -1.26
N THR A 334 -24.74 2.26 -2.15
CA THR A 334 -26.15 2.42 -2.51
C THR A 334 -27.01 1.93 -1.35
N GLU A 335 -27.94 2.77 -0.87
CA GLU A 335 -28.94 2.39 0.15
C GLU A 335 -29.81 1.20 -0.24
#